data_AF-A0A8S1RLI2-F1
#
_entry.id   AF-A0A8S1RLI2-F1
#
_cell.length_a   1.000
_cell.length_b   1.000
_cell.length_c   1.000
_cell.angle_alpha   90.00
_cell.angle_beta   90.00
_cell.angle_gamma   90.00
#
_symmetry.space_group_name_H-M   'P 1'
#
loop_
_entity.id
_entity.type
_entity.pdbx_description
1 polymer ?
#
loop_
_entity_poly.entity_id
_entity_poly.type
_entity_poly.pdbx_seq_one_letter_code
_entity_poly.pdbx_strand_id
1 'polypeptide(L)'
;MSEDIKSRAINYLNCTLGDMHEGEQLNFVCLDSTCKEMGLICPVCRSQKHAKHKVIPLKIFLADISNNVNSKQNQNSIDSLLTQIDQVRSKLLSSLKDTVQKMVLQIKLLEDQINLSHKNTRQRLLEQNQTQMNFPQIFQQIINSQYKNVDQLKQDVRKIIDNVSQQQPGKIEIDFKPQRLFDQYQKASQEAIAQFNHLLTQFKSSTSKISKPIEKFALPILAQNSNNFTFSTVLKSPSINITEQKNAHQTANQNSDNRFILMEPQILESCKIAIKVSHLANFIGIGIAFKNVLLGKNMKFDHQNLGHGSYMISSNAHTWSHSKKEENMVQKSFTFTTGDIIIVEINLENRTLKFTCKNKPNDTQAITLGFDNPDNEDIHFCINMCSSGEKVEILDDLE
;
A
#
# COMPACT_ATOMS: atom_id res chain seq x y z
N MET A 1 27.53 20.20 38.71
CA MET A 1 27.18 21.49 38.07
C MET A 1 26.14 22.30 38.86
N SER A 2 25.11 21.68 39.45
CA SER A 2 24.07 22.42 40.20
C SER A 2 24.60 23.18 41.44
N GLU A 3 25.49 22.53 42.20
CA GLU A 3 26.13 23.13 43.38
C GLU A 3 27.07 24.27 43.00
N ASP A 4 27.66 24.20 41.80
CA ASP A 4 28.61 25.19 41.28
C ASP A 4 27.90 26.51 40.93
N ILE A 5 26.65 26.47 40.43
CA ILE A 5 25.85 27.69 40.20
C ILE A 5 25.44 28.32 41.53
N LYS A 6 25.18 27.52 42.58
CA LYS A 6 24.81 28.01 43.91
C LYS A 6 25.98 28.67 44.65
N SER A 7 27.22 28.30 44.36
CA SER A 7 28.42 28.91 44.98
C SER A 7 29.00 30.08 44.17
N ARG A 8 28.80 30.13 42.85
CA ARG A 8 29.31 31.22 41.99
C ARG A 8 28.73 32.58 42.35
N ALA A 9 29.58 33.61 42.31
CA ALA A 9 29.15 35.00 42.40
C ALA A 9 28.48 35.40 41.07
N ILE A 10 27.26 35.93 41.15
CA ILE A 10 26.53 36.47 40.00
C ILE A 10 26.54 37.99 40.15
N ASN A 11 26.98 38.70 39.11
CA ASN A 11 26.90 40.15 39.07
C ASN A 11 25.46 40.55 38.71
N TYR A 12 24.67 40.96 39.70
CA TYR A 12 23.31 41.42 39.49
C TYR A 12 23.31 42.84 38.91
N LEU A 13 22.42 43.09 37.95
CA LEU A 13 22.16 44.43 37.44
C LEU A 13 21.30 45.22 38.44
N ASN A 14 21.39 46.55 38.41
CA ASN A 14 20.57 47.41 39.26
C ASN A 14 19.23 47.74 38.60
N CYS A 15 18.20 47.94 39.40
CA CYS A 15 16.87 48.33 38.94
C CYS A 15 16.84 49.79 38.46
N THR A 16 16.13 50.05 37.36
CA THR A 16 16.09 51.36 36.68
C THR A 16 14.83 52.18 36.95
N LEU A 17 13.95 51.73 37.86
CA LEU A 17 12.64 52.35 38.09
C LEU A 17 12.69 53.63 38.95
N GLY A 18 13.86 54.03 39.44
CA GLY A 18 14.06 55.22 40.28
C GLY A 18 13.48 55.09 41.70
N ASP A 19 13.54 56.18 42.48
CA ASP A 19 13.03 56.26 43.86
C ASP A 19 13.63 55.13 44.74
N MET A 20 12.83 54.46 45.57
CA MET A 20 13.28 53.35 46.41
C MET A 20 13.79 52.13 45.63
N HIS A 21 13.71 52.10 44.29
CA HIS A 21 14.28 51.02 43.47
C HIS A 21 15.70 51.32 43.00
N GLU A 22 16.16 52.57 43.07
CA GLU A 22 17.48 52.97 42.56
C GLU A 22 18.60 52.30 43.37
N GLY A 23 19.49 51.57 42.68
CA GLY A 23 20.60 50.83 43.30
C GLY A 23 20.25 49.43 43.79
N GLU A 24 18.97 49.04 43.80
CA GLU A 24 18.55 47.70 44.19
C GLU A 24 18.86 46.65 43.12
N GLN A 25 19.35 45.48 43.54
CA GLN A 25 19.77 44.41 42.62
C GLN A 25 18.57 43.63 42.04
N LEU A 26 18.60 43.35 40.74
CA LEU A 26 17.66 42.49 40.02
C LEU A 26 17.95 41.01 40.26
N ASN A 27 17.70 40.54 41.48
CA ASN A 27 18.05 39.19 41.95
C ASN A 27 16.87 38.23 42.07
N PHE A 28 15.67 38.62 41.64
CA PHE A 28 14.48 37.77 41.60
C PHE A 28 13.92 37.63 40.17
N VAL A 29 13.19 36.54 39.92
CA VAL A 29 12.48 36.26 38.67
C VAL A 29 11.00 36.09 38.96
N CYS A 30 10.15 36.88 38.33
CA CYS A 30 8.72 36.68 38.29
C CYS A 30 8.35 35.61 37.26
N LEU A 31 7.68 34.55 37.69
CA LEU A 31 7.24 33.42 36.86
C LEU A 31 5.74 33.45 36.51
N ASP A 32 5.03 34.51 36.90
CA ASP A 32 3.60 34.61 36.64
C ASP A 32 3.36 35.01 35.18
N SER A 33 2.74 34.10 34.41
CA SER A 33 2.47 34.29 32.98
C SER A 33 1.47 35.42 32.70
N THR A 34 0.73 35.88 33.72
CA THR A 34 -0.22 36.99 33.59
C THR A 34 0.42 38.36 33.90
N CYS A 35 1.66 38.36 34.40
CA CYS A 35 2.36 39.57 34.77
C CYS A 35 2.88 40.32 33.53
N LYS A 36 2.48 41.60 33.38
CA LYS A 36 2.99 42.48 32.30
C LYS A 36 4.47 42.82 32.45
N GLU A 37 5.01 42.70 33.68
CA GLU A 37 6.41 42.94 34.03
C GLU A 37 7.11 41.60 34.37
N MET A 38 6.76 40.50 33.68
CA MET A 38 7.39 39.19 33.87
C MET A 38 8.90 39.24 33.55
N GLY A 39 9.73 38.58 34.36
CA GLY A 39 11.19 38.57 34.18
C GLY A 39 11.95 38.97 35.45
N LEU A 40 13.08 39.67 35.28
CA LEU A 40 13.98 40.07 36.36
C LEU A 40 13.40 41.24 37.16
N ILE A 41 13.34 41.09 38.47
CA ILE A 41 12.81 42.13 39.38
C ILE A 41 13.71 42.29 40.61
N CYS A 42 13.66 43.47 41.25
CA CYS A 42 14.36 43.74 42.51
C CYS A 42 13.48 43.43 43.74
N PRO A 43 14.03 43.47 44.97
CA PRO A 43 13.26 43.24 46.20
C PRO A 43 12.09 44.21 46.39
N VAL A 44 12.22 45.45 45.93
CA VAL A 44 11.18 46.48 46.06
C VAL A 44 10.04 46.22 45.07
N CYS A 45 10.35 45.88 43.81
CA CYS A 45 9.38 45.40 42.84
C CYS A 45 8.60 44.18 43.37
N ARG A 46 9.32 43.23 44.00
CA ARG A 46 8.72 42.05 44.62
C ARG A 46 7.65 42.42 45.64
N SER A 47 7.94 43.38 46.52
CA SER A 47 7.02 43.77 47.60
C SER A 47 5.87 44.67 47.14
N GLN A 48 6.07 45.50 46.11
CA GLN A 48 5.05 46.46 45.67
C GLN A 48 4.13 45.87 44.58
N LYS A 49 4.72 45.47 43.45
CA LYS A 49 3.96 45.08 42.25
C LYS A 49 3.78 43.57 42.11
N HIS A 50 4.65 42.78 42.72
CA HIS A 50 4.67 41.31 42.58
C HIS A 50 4.38 40.55 43.87
N ALA A 51 3.74 41.20 44.86
CA ALA A 51 3.48 40.59 46.17
C ALA A 51 2.61 39.31 46.07
N LYS A 52 1.75 39.23 45.04
CA LYS A 52 0.88 38.10 44.76
C LYS A 52 1.40 37.17 43.66
N HIS A 53 2.51 37.51 43.00
CA HIS A 53 3.06 36.70 41.92
C HIS A 53 3.96 35.59 42.45
N LYS A 54 4.13 34.53 41.64
CA LYS A 54 5.15 33.51 41.90
C LYS A 54 6.53 34.08 41.56
N VAL A 55 7.29 34.44 42.58
CA VAL A 55 8.64 35.02 42.43
C VAL A 55 9.66 34.10 43.08
N ILE A 56 10.79 33.86 42.41
CA ILE A 56 11.89 33.05 42.95
C ILE A 56 13.25 33.77 42.78
N PRO A 57 14.24 33.54 43.65
CA PRO A 57 15.58 34.08 43.45
C PRO A 57 16.19 33.60 42.14
N LEU A 58 16.81 34.51 41.38
CA LEU A 58 17.42 34.23 40.09
C LEU A 58 18.42 33.07 40.16
N LYS A 59 19.24 33.02 41.22
CA LYS A 59 20.22 31.95 41.43
C LYS A 59 19.59 30.57 41.56
N ILE A 60 18.44 30.49 42.24
CA ILE A 60 17.68 29.23 42.38
C ILE A 60 17.05 28.87 41.04
N PHE A 61 16.44 29.84 40.34
CA PHE A 61 15.88 29.64 39.01
C PHE A 61 16.91 29.09 38.01
N LEU A 62 18.10 29.69 37.95
CA LEU A 62 19.16 29.27 37.05
C LEU A 62 19.72 27.88 37.40
N ALA A 63 19.85 27.57 38.70
CA ALA A 63 20.25 26.24 39.14
C ALA A 63 19.19 25.18 38.74
N ASP A 64 17.91 25.49 38.91
CA ASP A 64 16.80 24.60 38.55
C ASP A 64 16.72 24.40 37.03
N ILE A 65 16.87 25.47 36.23
CA ILE A 65 16.93 25.36 34.77
C ILE A 65 18.14 24.55 34.33
N SER A 66 19.33 24.81 34.87
CA SER A 66 20.53 24.05 34.51
C SER A 66 20.39 22.56 34.79
N ASN A 67 19.79 22.20 35.93
CA ASN A 67 19.49 20.80 36.27
C ASN A 67 18.48 20.17 35.30
N ASN A 68 17.45 20.92 34.91
CA ASN A 68 16.44 20.45 33.98
C ASN A 68 16.98 20.34 32.54
N VAL A 69 17.84 21.25 32.11
CA VAL A 69 18.47 21.23 30.79
C VAL A 69 19.45 20.08 30.70
N ASN A 70 20.31 19.88 31.71
CA ASN A 70 21.29 18.80 31.71
C ASN A 70 20.64 17.41 31.82
N SER A 71 19.58 17.26 32.61
CA SER A 71 18.84 15.99 32.71
C SER A 71 18.10 15.67 31.40
N LYS A 72 17.54 16.68 30.71
CA LYS A 72 16.90 16.51 29.42
C LYS A 72 17.87 16.38 28.25
N GLN A 73 19.06 16.97 28.29
CA GLN A 73 20.08 16.83 27.24
C GLN A 73 20.57 15.38 27.10
N ASN A 74 20.68 14.65 28.21
CA ASN A 74 21.06 13.24 28.16
C ASN A 74 19.93 12.36 27.58
N GLN A 75 18.66 12.65 27.92
CA GLN A 75 17.51 11.90 27.40
C GLN A 75 17.20 12.22 25.92
N ASN A 76 17.42 13.47 25.51
CA ASN A 76 17.21 13.95 24.13
C ASN A 76 18.49 13.95 23.30
N SER A 77 19.54 13.26 23.74
CA SER A 77 20.70 13.05 22.87
C SER A 77 20.23 12.29 21.62
N ILE A 78 20.71 12.73 20.46
CA ILE A 78 20.36 12.11 19.17
C ILE A 78 20.65 10.61 19.23
N ASP A 79 21.76 10.21 19.85
CA ASP A 79 22.13 8.80 20.04
C ASP A 79 21.12 8.02 20.88
N SER A 80 20.58 8.61 21.95
CA SER A 80 19.51 8.01 22.76
C SER A 80 18.23 7.82 21.93
N LEU A 81 17.85 8.83 21.14
CA LEU A 81 16.68 8.75 20.28
C LEU A 81 16.85 7.72 19.15
N LEU A 82 18.02 7.65 18.53
CA LEU A 82 18.36 6.63 17.52
C LEU A 82 18.31 5.23 18.13
N THR A 83 18.88 5.05 19.32
CA THR A 83 18.83 3.78 20.05
C THR A 83 17.39 3.38 20.36
N GLN A 84 16.53 4.33 20.78
CA GLN A 84 15.11 4.07 21.00
C GLN A 84 14.38 3.66 19.71
N ILE A 85 14.68 4.31 18.58
CA ILE A 85 14.14 3.96 17.27
C ILE A 85 14.55 2.52 16.90
N ASP A 86 15.82 2.16 17.06
CA ASP A 86 16.32 0.81 16.76
C ASP A 86 15.71 -0.26 17.67
N GLN A 87 15.47 0.07 18.95
CA GLN A 87 14.76 -0.82 19.87
C GLN A 87 13.31 -1.03 19.45
N VAL A 88 12.60 0.03 19.06
CA VAL A 88 11.21 -0.06 18.57
C VAL A 88 11.17 -0.88 17.28
N ARG A 89 12.08 -0.62 16.34
CA ARG A 89 12.23 -1.42 15.11
C ARG A 89 12.46 -2.89 15.41
N SER A 90 13.39 -3.21 16.30
CA SER A 90 13.71 -4.59 16.67
C SER A 90 12.51 -5.31 17.29
N LYS A 91 11.76 -4.63 18.16
CA LYS A 91 10.51 -5.17 18.75
C LYS A 91 9.42 -5.40 17.71
N LEU A 92 9.26 -4.50 16.74
CA LEU A 92 8.31 -4.67 15.64
C LEU A 92 8.67 -5.89 14.79
N LEU A 93 9.94 -6.03 14.42
CA LEU A 93 10.42 -7.16 13.62
C LEU A 93 10.31 -8.49 14.37
N SER A 94 10.63 -8.53 15.66
CA SER A 94 10.48 -9.75 16.47
C SER A 94 9.01 -10.15 16.60
N SER A 95 8.12 -9.19 16.86
CA SER A 95 6.67 -9.44 16.96
C SER A 95 6.08 -9.95 15.63
N LEU A 96 6.52 -9.37 14.50
CA LEU A 96 6.14 -9.84 13.17
C LEU A 96 6.62 -11.29 12.93
N LYS A 97 7.88 -11.58 13.27
CA LYS A 97 8.46 -12.93 13.14
C LYS A 97 7.69 -13.97 13.96
N ASP A 98 7.40 -13.67 15.22
CA ASP A 98 6.63 -14.56 16.10
C ASP A 98 5.21 -14.82 15.56
N THR A 99 4.58 -13.77 15.01
CA THR A 99 3.26 -13.89 14.38
C THR A 99 3.29 -14.79 13.16
N VAL A 100 4.28 -14.60 12.27
CA VAL A 100 4.47 -15.45 11.08
C VAL A 100 4.72 -16.90 11.47
N GLN A 101 5.56 -17.15 12.48
CA GLN A 101 5.83 -18.52 12.95
C GLN A 101 4.56 -19.20 13.48
N LYS A 102 3.74 -18.48 14.27
CA LYS A 102 2.45 -18.99 14.74
C LYS A 102 1.49 -19.30 13.58
N MET A 103 1.45 -18.43 12.56
CA MET A 103 0.64 -18.67 11.37
C MET A 103 1.09 -19.91 10.60
N VAL A 104 2.41 -20.10 10.40
CA VAL A 104 2.96 -21.29 9.75
C VAL A 104 2.56 -22.57 10.49
N LEU A 105 2.63 -22.57 11.82
CA LEU A 105 2.21 -23.72 12.62
C LEU A 105 0.72 -24.04 12.44
N GLN A 106 -0.15 -23.02 12.44
CA GLN A 106 -1.59 -23.21 12.22
C GLN A 106 -1.89 -23.73 10.81
N ILE A 107 -1.19 -23.22 9.79
CA ILE A 107 -1.29 -23.71 8.40
C ILE A 107 -0.90 -25.18 8.34
N LYS A 108 0.17 -25.58 9.04
CA LYS A 108 0.61 -26.99 9.07
C LYS A 108 -0.43 -27.90 9.72
N LEU A 109 -0.99 -27.51 10.86
CA LEU A 109 -2.05 -28.27 11.54
C LEU A 109 -3.28 -28.46 10.64
N LEU A 110 -3.64 -27.42 9.89
CA LEU A 110 -4.76 -27.46 8.95
C LEU A 110 -4.46 -28.37 7.75
N GLU A 111 -3.25 -28.32 7.21
CA GLU A 111 -2.79 -29.22 6.14
C GLU A 111 -2.91 -30.69 6.60
N ASP A 112 -2.46 -31.00 7.81
CA ASP A 112 -2.55 -32.34 8.38
C ASP A 112 -4.01 -32.79 8.57
N GLN A 113 -4.91 -31.88 8.98
CA GLN A 113 -6.35 -32.16 9.08
C GLN A 113 -6.99 -32.44 7.72
N ILE A 114 -6.64 -31.67 6.68
CA ILE A 114 -7.12 -31.89 5.31
C ILE A 114 -6.65 -33.26 4.81
N ASN A 115 -5.37 -33.58 4.99
CA ASN A 115 -4.79 -34.86 4.58
C ASN A 115 -5.45 -36.04 5.31
N LEU A 116 -5.69 -35.91 6.61
CA LEU A 116 -6.38 -36.93 7.41
C LEU A 116 -7.83 -37.11 6.95
N SER A 117 -8.56 -36.01 6.72
CA SER A 117 -9.94 -36.05 6.22
C SER A 117 -10.03 -36.72 4.84
N HIS A 118 -9.13 -36.37 3.92
CA HIS A 118 -9.03 -36.99 2.60
C HIS A 118 -8.73 -38.49 2.72
N LYS A 119 -7.74 -38.88 3.53
CA LYS A 119 -7.39 -40.29 3.77
C LYS A 119 -8.58 -41.08 4.31
N ASN A 120 -9.28 -40.55 5.30
CA ASN A 120 -10.46 -41.20 5.91
C ASN A 120 -11.62 -41.33 4.91
N THR A 121 -11.88 -40.29 4.13
CA THR A 121 -12.93 -40.31 3.10
C THR A 121 -12.62 -41.33 2.01
N ARG A 122 -11.38 -41.35 1.53
CA ARG A 122 -10.91 -42.35 0.55
C ARG A 122 -11.02 -43.77 1.10
N GLN A 123 -10.60 -43.99 2.34
CA GLN A 123 -10.69 -45.31 2.99
C GLN A 123 -12.15 -45.78 3.07
N ARG A 124 -13.09 -44.91 3.48
CA ARG A 124 -14.53 -45.22 3.53
C ARG A 124 -15.10 -45.58 2.16
N LEU A 125 -14.69 -44.87 1.10
CA LEU A 125 -15.12 -45.19 -0.27
C LEU A 125 -14.61 -46.57 -0.72
N LEU A 126 -13.37 -46.92 -0.37
CA LEU A 126 -12.81 -48.24 -0.66
C LEU A 126 -13.54 -49.35 0.13
N GLU A 127 -13.80 -49.13 1.41
CA GLU A 127 -14.55 -50.06 2.26
C GLU A 127 -15.98 -50.27 1.76
N GLN A 128 -16.67 -49.22 1.34
CA GLN A 128 -18.00 -49.33 0.74
C GLN A 128 -17.98 -50.14 -0.55
N ASN A 129 -17.01 -49.90 -1.45
CA ASN A 129 -16.87 -50.65 -2.70
C ASN A 129 -16.57 -52.15 -2.43
N GLN A 130 -15.63 -52.44 -1.52
CA GLN A 130 -15.35 -53.82 -1.12
C GLN A 130 -16.58 -54.51 -0.52
N THR A 131 -17.33 -53.79 0.33
CA THR A 131 -18.55 -54.35 0.92
C THR A 131 -19.55 -54.65 -0.18
N GLN A 132 -19.81 -53.72 -1.11
CA GLN A 132 -20.70 -53.90 -2.27
C GLN A 132 -20.38 -55.18 -3.06
N MET A 133 -19.08 -55.43 -3.33
CA MET A 133 -18.64 -56.63 -4.04
C MET A 133 -18.86 -57.93 -3.23
N ASN A 134 -18.80 -57.85 -1.89
CA ASN A 134 -18.90 -59.01 -1.00
C ASN A 134 -20.33 -59.32 -0.53
N PHE A 135 -21.30 -58.41 -0.70
CA PHE A 135 -22.68 -58.60 -0.25
C PHE A 135 -23.31 -59.93 -0.71
N PRO A 136 -23.20 -60.35 -2.00
CA PRO A 136 -23.76 -61.62 -2.43
C PRO A 136 -23.22 -62.82 -1.64
N GLN A 137 -21.92 -62.80 -1.33
CA GLN A 137 -21.28 -63.85 -0.54
C GLN A 137 -21.73 -63.82 0.93
N ILE A 138 -21.81 -62.62 1.52
CA ILE A 138 -22.32 -62.44 2.89
C ILE A 138 -23.76 -62.97 2.99
N PHE A 139 -24.65 -62.62 2.04
CA PHE A 139 -26.01 -63.15 2.02
C PHE A 139 -26.05 -64.67 1.90
N GLN A 140 -25.26 -65.25 1.00
CA GLN A 140 -25.18 -66.71 0.88
C GLN A 140 -24.68 -67.38 2.16
N GLN A 141 -23.68 -66.81 2.83
CA GLN A 141 -23.17 -67.34 4.10
C GLN A 141 -24.21 -67.27 5.22
N ILE A 142 -25.00 -66.19 5.29
CA ILE A 142 -26.09 -66.02 6.26
C ILE A 142 -27.19 -67.04 5.99
N ILE A 143 -27.69 -67.10 4.74
CA ILE A 143 -28.78 -68.01 4.34
C ILE A 143 -28.40 -69.48 4.57
N ASN A 144 -27.16 -69.85 4.24
CA ASN A 144 -26.68 -71.22 4.39
C ASN A 144 -26.17 -71.53 5.81
N SER A 145 -26.33 -70.61 6.77
CA SER A 145 -25.88 -70.78 8.17
C SER A 145 -24.39 -71.17 8.31
N GLN A 146 -23.52 -70.57 7.48
CA GLN A 146 -22.09 -70.92 7.40
C GLN A 146 -21.21 -70.19 8.42
N TYR A 147 -21.77 -69.26 9.20
CA TYR A 147 -21.03 -68.50 10.20
C TYR A 147 -20.69 -69.34 11.43
N LYS A 148 -19.39 -69.47 11.72
CA LYS A 148 -18.89 -70.12 12.94
C LYS A 148 -18.64 -69.13 14.09
N ASN A 149 -18.53 -67.85 13.79
CA ASN A 149 -18.23 -66.78 14.74
C ASN A 149 -19.38 -65.74 14.76
N VAL A 150 -20.00 -65.55 15.93
CA VAL A 150 -21.13 -64.63 16.13
C VAL A 150 -20.72 -63.16 15.96
N ASP A 151 -19.50 -62.79 16.34
CA ASP A 151 -19.04 -61.40 16.21
C ASP A 151 -18.80 -61.03 14.75
N GLN A 152 -18.30 -61.97 13.95
CA GLN A 152 -18.19 -61.80 12.50
C GLN A 152 -19.57 -61.62 11.85
N LEU A 153 -20.56 -62.43 12.26
CA LEU A 153 -21.94 -62.28 11.80
C LEU A 153 -22.51 -60.91 12.17
N LYS A 154 -22.33 -60.46 13.42
CA LYS A 154 -22.78 -59.12 13.85
C LYS A 154 -22.13 -58.02 13.04
N GLN A 155 -20.83 -58.14 12.74
CA GLN A 155 -20.10 -57.15 11.96
C GLN A 155 -20.63 -57.08 10.52
N ASP A 156 -20.86 -58.22 9.88
CA ASP A 156 -21.37 -58.26 8.51
C ASP A 156 -22.84 -57.81 8.42
N VAL A 157 -23.68 -58.20 9.38
CA VAL A 157 -25.06 -57.68 9.48
C VAL A 157 -25.06 -56.17 9.70
N ARG A 158 -24.15 -55.63 10.51
CA ARG A 158 -24.02 -54.17 10.68
C ARG A 158 -23.64 -53.48 9.37
N LYS A 159 -22.70 -54.04 8.58
CA LYS A 159 -22.38 -53.52 7.24
C LYS A 159 -23.58 -53.55 6.31
N ILE A 160 -24.45 -54.56 6.40
CA ILE A 160 -25.71 -54.61 5.65
C ILE A 160 -26.62 -53.45 6.07
N ILE A 161 -26.87 -53.30 7.36
CA ILE A 161 -27.73 -52.25 7.92
C ILE A 161 -27.24 -50.85 7.51
N ASP A 162 -25.94 -50.59 7.59
CA ASP A 162 -25.33 -49.29 7.27
C ASP A 162 -25.49 -48.90 5.78
N ASN A 163 -25.79 -49.86 4.89
CA ASN A 163 -26.00 -49.63 3.45
C ASN A 163 -27.45 -49.85 3.01
N VAL A 164 -28.37 -50.04 3.95
CA VAL A 164 -29.78 -50.29 3.66
C VAL A 164 -30.59 -49.01 3.89
N SER A 165 -31.48 -48.70 2.95
CA SER A 165 -32.47 -47.63 3.07
C SER A 165 -33.88 -48.21 3.03
N GLN A 166 -34.76 -47.69 3.90
CA GLN A 166 -36.17 -48.02 3.88
C GLN A 166 -36.93 -46.88 3.18
N GLN A 167 -37.13 -47.02 1.86
CA GLN A 167 -37.84 -45.99 1.09
C GLN A 167 -39.36 -46.05 1.30
N GLN A 168 -39.90 -47.22 1.64
CA GLN A 168 -41.33 -47.43 1.93
C GLN A 168 -41.52 -48.43 3.08
N PRO A 169 -42.60 -48.35 3.87
CA PRO A 169 -42.93 -49.34 4.88
C PRO A 169 -42.93 -50.75 4.27
N GLY A 170 -42.11 -51.65 4.83
CA GLY A 170 -41.98 -53.03 4.34
C GLY A 170 -41.07 -53.27 3.12
N LYS A 171 -40.56 -52.23 2.44
CA LYS A 171 -39.60 -52.38 1.34
C LYS A 171 -38.21 -51.92 1.75
N ILE A 172 -37.27 -52.86 1.80
CA ILE A 172 -35.87 -52.65 2.16
C ILE A 172 -35.06 -52.67 0.87
N GLU A 173 -34.39 -51.56 0.53
CA GLU A 173 -33.49 -51.49 -0.63
C GLU A 173 -32.06 -51.21 -0.17
N ILE A 174 -31.10 -51.95 -0.72
CA ILE A 174 -29.68 -51.69 -0.49
C ILE A 174 -29.28 -50.53 -1.39
N ASP A 175 -28.86 -49.43 -0.79
CA ASP A 175 -28.64 -48.16 -1.45
C ASP A 175 -27.18 -47.75 -1.31
N PHE A 176 -26.33 -48.30 -2.19
CA PHE A 176 -24.94 -47.89 -2.28
C PHE A 176 -24.88 -46.49 -2.90
N LYS A 177 -24.64 -45.49 -2.06
CA LYS A 177 -24.45 -44.10 -2.50
C LYS A 177 -23.01 -43.62 -2.27
N PRO A 178 -21.99 -44.23 -2.91
CA PRO A 178 -20.62 -43.71 -2.87
C PRO A 178 -20.56 -42.29 -3.44
N GLN A 179 -21.43 -41.99 -4.43
CA GLN A 179 -21.59 -40.65 -4.97
C GLN A 179 -21.99 -39.64 -3.89
N ARG A 180 -22.87 -40.00 -2.95
CA ARG A 180 -23.28 -39.09 -1.85
C ARG A 180 -22.11 -38.74 -0.92
N LEU A 181 -21.25 -39.70 -0.60
CA LEU A 181 -20.04 -39.43 0.22
C LEU A 181 -19.08 -38.52 -0.54
N PHE A 182 -18.88 -38.76 -1.83
CA PHE A 182 -18.05 -37.92 -2.68
C PHE A 182 -18.61 -36.49 -2.78
N ASP A 183 -19.91 -36.34 -3.04
CA ASP A 183 -20.60 -35.04 -3.13
C ASP A 183 -20.50 -34.26 -1.81
N GLN A 184 -20.64 -34.96 -0.67
CA GLN A 184 -20.46 -34.36 0.67
C GLN A 184 -19.04 -33.84 0.86
N TYR A 185 -18.03 -34.63 0.50
CA TYR A 185 -16.63 -34.20 0.56
C TYR A 185 -16.36 -33.02 -0.38
N GLN A 186 -16.88 -33.07 -1.61
CA GLN A 186 -16.73 -32.00 -2.60
C GLN A 186 -17.37 -30.70 -2.11
N LYS A 187 -18.59 -30.77 -1.55
CA LYS A 187 -19.26 -29.61 -0.96
C LYS A 187 -18.45 -29.03 0.20
N ALA A 188 -18.00 -29.86 1.14
CA ALA A 188 -17.17 -29.41 2.25
C ALA A 188 -15.85 -28.78 1.78
N SER A 189 -15.23 -29.33 0.74
CA SER A 189 -14.02 -28.76 0.13
C SER A 189 -14.27 -27.39 -0.51
N GLN A 190 -15.40 -27.21 -1.20
CA GLN A 190 -15.77 -25.91 -1.79
C GLN A 190 -16.03 -24.86 -0.72
N GLU A 191 -16.74 -25.23 0.35
CA GLU A 191 -16.97 -24.36 1.51
C GLU A 191 -15.65 -23.95 2.18
N ALA A 192 -14.71 -24.89 2.35
CA ALA A 192 -13.37 -24.59 2.88
C ALA A 192 -12.59 -23.63 1.98
N ILE A 193 -12.61 -23.81 0.65
CA ILE A 193 -11.95 -22.90 -0.31
C ILE A 193 -12.55 -21.49 -0.21
N ALA A 194 -13.87 -21.37 -0.14
CA ALA A 194 -14.54 -20.09 0.03
C ALA A 194 -14.10 -19.39 1.34
N GLN A 195 -14.01 -20.13 2.44
CA GLN A 195 -13.50 -19.61 3.71
C GLN A 195 -12.04 -19.17 3.62
N PHE A 196 -11.18 -19.90 2.91
CA PHE A 196 -9.77 -19.49 2.70
C PHE A 196 -9.65 -18.17 1.95
N ASN A 197 -10.43 -18.01 0.88
CA ASN A 197 -10.44 -16.76 0.11
C ASN A 197 -10.91 -15.57 0.97
N HIS A 198 -11.89 -15.81 1.86
CA HIS A 198 -12.34 -14.80 2.82
C HIS A 198 -11.22 -14.41 3.80
N LEU A 199 -10.56 -15.40 4.41
CA LEU A 199 -9.43 -15.17 5.33
C LEU A 199 -8.27 -14.43 4.65
N LEU A 200 -7.95 -14.78 3.40
CA LEU A 200 -6.92 -14.08 2.63
C LEU A 200 -7.25 -12.60 2.44
N THR A 201 -8.50 -12.29 2.15
CA THR A 201 -8.98 -10.91 1.98
C THR A 201 -8.88 -10.14 3.30
N GLN A 202 -9.30 -10.74 4.42
CA GLN A 202 -9.17 -10.15 5.75
C GLN A 202 -7.70 -9.92 6.13
N PHE A 203 -6.82 -10.88 5.83
CA PHE A 203 -5.39 -10.76 6.09
C PHE A 203 -4.76 -9.61 5.31
N LYS A 204 -5.09 -9.45 4.01
CA LYS A 204 -4.65 -8.31 3.19
C LYS A 204 -5.10 -6.98 3.80
N SER A 205 -6.37 -6.87 4.20
CA SER A 205 -6.90 -5.66 4.84
C SER A 205 -6.18 -5.31 6.14
N SER A 206 -5.98 -6.30 7.01
CA SER A 206 -5.25 -6.12 8.29
C SER A 206 -3.79 -5.72 8.07
N THR A 207 -3.12 -6.33 7.08
CA THR A 207 -1.75 -5.98 6.71
C THR A 207 -1.65 -4.53 6.24
N SER A 208 -2.58 -4.08 5.40
CA SER A 208 -2.63 -2.67 4.97
C SER A 208 -2.88 -1.70 6.14
N LYS A 209 -3.71 -2.07 7.12
CA LYS A 209 -3.91 -1.25 8.33
C LYS A 209 -2.64 -1.11 9.17
N ILE A 210 -1.78 -2.14 9.17
CA ILE A 210 -0.47 -2.11 9.84
C ILE A 210 0.56 -1.31 9.03
N SER A 211 0.55 -1.43 7.70
CA SER A 211 1.53 -0.74 6.83
C SER A 211 1.28 0.77 6.77
N LYS A 212 0.03 1.22 6.68
CA LYS A 212 -0.33 2.65 6.54
C LYS A 212 0.30 3.57 7.60
N PRO A 213 0.27 3.26 8.91
CA PRO A 213 0.98 4.06 9.91
C PRO A 213 2.50 4.09 9.72
N ILE A 214 3.11 2.99 9.28
CA ILE A 214 4.55 2.89 9.03
C ILE A 214 4.93 3.74 7.81
N GLU A 215 4.15 3.68 6.74
CA GLU A 215 4.31 4.49 5.53
C GLU A 215 4.30 5.99 5.86
N LYS A 216 3.44 6.45 6.79
CA LYS A 216 3.42 7.85 7.25
C LYS A 216 4.74 8.34 7.85
N PHE A 217 5.57 7.45 8.39
CA PHE A 217 6.90 7.82 8.90
C PHE A 217 7.99 7.72 7.83
N ALA A 218 7.76 6.99 6.74
CA ALA A 218 8.63 6.99 5.57
C ALA A 218 8.39 8.22 4.67
N LEU A 219 7.15 8.75 4.67
CA LEU A 219 6.70 9.82 3.79
C LEU A 219 7.37 11.20 3.97
N PRO A 220 7.85 11.67 5.14
CA PRO A 220 8.44 13.01 5.24
C PRO A 220 9.77 13.17 4.48
N ILE A 221 10.46 12.06 4.18
CA ILE A 221 11.72 12.09 3.41
C ILE A 221 11.44 11.93 1.90
N LEU A 222 10.31 11.36 1.51
CA LEU A 222 9.92 11.19 0.11
C LEU A 222 9.00 12.28 -0.41
N ALA A 223 8.18 12.93 0.43
CA ALA A 223 7.26 14.00 0.01
C ALA A 223 7.95 15.34 -0.30
N GLN A 224 9.22 15.52 0.08
CA GLN A 224 10.06 16.61 -0.45
C GLN A 224 10.70 16.26 -1.80
N ASN A 225 10.62 14.99 -2.23
CA ASN A 225 10.72 14.65 -3.64
C ASN A 225 9.30 14.63 -4.18
N SER A 226 8.76 15.80 -4.55
CA SER A 226 7.90 15.82 -5.75
C SER A 226 8.59 14.91 -6.75
N ASN A 227 8.00 13.77 -7.10
CA ASN A 227 8.66 12.78 -7.95
C ASN A 227 9.15 13.55 -9.18
N ASN A 228 10.45 13.85 -9.23
CA ASN A 228 11.04 14.69 -10.25
C ASN A 228 11.13 13.80 -11.46
N PHE A 229 9.97 13.56 -12.08
CA PHE A 229 9.87 12.70 -13.23
C PHE A 229 10.75 13.28 -14.31
N THR A 230 11.65 12.46 -14.82
CA THR A 230 12.54 12.82 -15.91
C THR A 230 12.30 11.87 -17.05
N PHE A 231 12.50 12.32 -18.27
CA PHE A 231 12.50 11.44 -19.41
C PHE A 231 13.66 10.46 -19.32
N SER A 232 13.37 9.16 -19.44
CA SER A 232 14.37 8.11 -19.36
C SER A 232 15.31 8.16 -20.55
N THR A 233 16.61 8.20 -20.28
CA THR A 233 17.64 8.12 -21.33
C THR A 233 17.76 6.73 -21.95
N VAL A 234 17.25 5.71 -21.26
CA VAL A 234 17.31 4.29 -21.67
C VAL A 234 15.96 3.81 -22.21
N LEU A 235 14.86 4.16 -21.56
CA LEU A 235 13.52 3.70 -21.91
C LEU A 235 12.85 4.64 -22.93
N LYS A 236 13.46 4.73 -24.12
CA LYS A 236 12.99 5.59 -25.20
C LYS A 236 13.22 4.97 -26.57
N SER A 237 12.46 5.42 -27.56
CA SER A 237 12.77 5.19 -28.96
C SER A 237 14.14 5.81 -29.31
N PRO A 238 14.96 5.15 -30.16
CA PRO A 238 16.20 5.72 -30.67
C PRO A 238 16.04 7.07 -31.37
N SER A 239 14.85 7.34 -31.95
CA SER A 239 14.57 8.59 -32.67
C SER A 239 14.16 9.76 -31.76
N ILE A 240 13.99 9.52 -30.45
CA ILE A 240 13.65 10.57 -29.50
C ILE A 240 14.92 11.00 -28.77
N ASN A 241 15.24 12.27 -28.86
CA ASN A 241 16.34 12.87 -28.11
C ASN A 241 15.81 13.58 -26.87
N ILE A 242 16.66 13.65 -25.84
CA ILE A 242 16.33 14.28 -24.55
C ILE A 242 17.31 15.40 -24.31
N THR A 243 16.80 16.53 -23.85
CA THR A 243 17.60 17.68 -23.38
C THR A 243 17.20 18.00 -21.94
N GLU A 244 18.19 18.23 -21.09
CA GLU A 244 18.00 18.61 -19.68
C GLU A 244 17.11 17.65 -18.87
N GLN A 245 16.97 16.39 -19.32
CA GLN A 245 16.13 15.36 -18.71
C GLN A 245 14.62 15.68 -18.61
N LYS A 246 14.20 16.89 -18.99
CA LYS A 246 12.82 17.38 -18.92
C LYS A 246 12.22 17.67 -20.28
N ASN A 247 13.03 17.77 -21.33
CA ASN A 247 12.59 18.03 -22.69
C ASN A 247 12.83 16.79 -23.56
N ALA A 248 11.82 16.37 -24.31
CA ALA A 248 11.95 15.29 -25.29
C ALA A 248 11.54 15.80 -26.68
N HIS A 249 12.32 15.42 -27.71
CA HIS A 249 12.06 15.81 -29.09
C HIS A 249 12.22 14.64 -30.06
N GLN A 250 11.22 14.45 -30.92
CA GLN A 250 11.24 13.44 -31.98
C GLN A 250 12.06 13.95 -33.17
N THR A 251 13.09 13.22 -33.59
CA THR A 251 14.00 13.65 -34.68
C THR A 251 13.72 13.01 -36.02
N ALA A 252 12.78 12.07 -36.09
CA ALA A 252 12.42 11.39 -37.32
C ALA A 252 10.91 11.16 -37.42
N ASN A 253 10.39 11.10 -38.64
CA ASN A 253 9.03 10.64 -38.89
C ASN A 253 8.99 9.12 -38.70
N GLN A 254 8.08 8.63 -37.87
CA GLN A 254 8.06 7.23 -37.47
C GLN A 254 6.69 6.60 -37.75
N ASN A 255 6.16 6.60 -38.98
CA ASN A 255 4.81 6.07 -39.29
C ASN A 255 4.58 4.60 -38.82
N SER A 256 3.93 4.44 -37.66
CA SER A 256 3.71 3.20 -36.89
C SER A 256 4.94 2.54 -36.25
N ASP A 257 6.06 3.24 -36.13
CA ASP A 257 7.32 2.67 -35.60
C ASP A 257 7.60 3.06 -34.14
N ASN A 258 8.88 3.20 -33.77
CA ASN A 258 9.37 3.38 -32.43
C ASN A 258 9.11 4.84 -31.99
N ARG A 259 8.09 5.06 -31.16
CA ARG A 259 7.56 6.40 -30.87
C ARG A 259 7.43 6.73 -29.39
N PHE A 260 7.66 5.75 -28.52
CA PHE A 260 7.47 5.94 -27.10
C PHE A 260 8.74 6.45 -26.40
N ILE A 261 8.51 7.27 -25.39
CA ILE A 261 9.47 7.58 -24.34
C ILE A 261 8.77 7.47 -22.98
N LEU A 262 9.43 6.82 -22.02
CA LEU A 262 8.93 6.65 -20.66
C LEU A 262 9.62 7.63 -19.70
N MET A 263 8.93 7.96 -18.61
CA MET A 263 9.47 8.79 -17.53
C MET A 263 9.89 7.94 -16.35
N GLU A 264 10.95 8.35 -15.64
CA GLU A 264 11.46 7.72 -14.43
C GLU A 264 11.37 8.67 -13.23
N PRO A 265 11.13 8.17 -12.02
CA PRO A 265 11.00 6.76 -11.64
C PRO A 265 9.68 6.11 -12.08
N GLN A 266 9.52 4.80 -11.84
CA GLN A 266 8.22 4.13 -11.99
C GLN A 266 7.19 4.68 -11.01
N ILE A 267 5.91 4.55 -11.36
CA ILE A 267 4.78 5.02 -10.55
C ILE A 267 4.46 3.97 -9.48
N LEU A 268 4.84 4.26 -8.23
CA LEU A 268 4.56 3.38 -7.08
C LEU A 268 3.33 3.82 -6.27
N GLU A 269 2.91 5.07 -6.42
CA GLU A 269 1.79 5.66 -5.72
C GLU A 269 0.97 6.58 -6.63
N SER A 270 -0.26 6.86 -6.23
CA SER A 270 -1.12 7.83 -6.91
C SER A 270 -0.43 9.19 -6.95
N CYS A 271 -0.25 9.74 -8.14
CA CYS A 271 0.48 10.99 -8.34
C CYS A 271 -0.05 11.78 -9.54
N LYS A 272 0.52 12.95 -9.79
CA LYS A 272 0.15 13.81 -10.92
C LYS A 272 1.39 14.41 -11.58
N ILE A 273 1.33 14.62 -12.89
CA ILE A 273 2.37 15.30 -13.67
C ILE A 273 1.74 16.35 -14.59
N ALA A 274 2.52 17.36 -14.97
CA ALA A 274 2.17 18.29 -16.04
C ALA A 274 3.14 18.16 -17.21
N ILE A 275 2.56 18.05 -18.41
CA ILE A 275 3.29 17.98 -19.67
C ILE A 275 2.87 19.13 -20.56
N LYS A 276 3.83 19.97 -20.91
CA LYS A 276 3.64 21.04 -21.87
C LYS A 276 3.96 20.55 -23.28
N VAL A 277 3.05 20.82 -24.22
CA VAL A 277 3.26 20.51 -25.64
C VAL A 277 4.00 21.65 -26.29
N SER A 278 5.33 21.61 -26.27
CA SER A 278 6.17 22.69 -26.78
C SER A 278 6.13 22.83 -28.30
N HIS A 279 5.90 21.72 -29.03
CA HIS A 279 5.63 21.76 -30.47
C HIS A 279 4.84 20.52 -30.90
N LEU A 280 3.69 20.71 -31.54
CA LEU A 280 2.89 19.66 -32.16
C LEU A 280 2.99 19.77 -33.68
N ALA A 281 3.58 18.76 -34.33
CA ALA A 281 3.61 18.67 -35.78
C ALA A 281 2.43 17.88 -36.34
N ASN A 282 2.10 16.73 -35.74
CA ASN A 282 1.01 15.87 -36.22
C ASN A 282 0.26 15.19 -35.07
N PHE A 283 0.96 14.35 -34.30
CA PHE A 283 0.35 13.47 -33.32
C PHE A 283 1.23 13.30 -32.08
N ILE A 284 0.70 13.71 -30.93
CA ILE A 284 1.27 13.41 -29.62
C ILE A 284 0.23 12.69 -28.78
N GLY A 285 0.63 11.56 -28.18
CA GLY A 285 -0.12 10.83 -27.16
C GLY A 285 0.51 10.99 -25.77
N ILE A 286 -0.30 11.18 -24.73
CA ILE A 286 0.14 11.40 -23.35
C ILE A 286 -0.64 10.47 -22.42
N GLY A 287 0.06 9.73 -21.55
CA GLY A 287 -0.59 8.82 -20.60
C GLY A 287 0.39 7.96 -19.81
N ILE A 288 0.05 6.70 -19.60
CA ILE A 288 0.91 5.70 -18.96
C ILE A 288 1.17 4.50 -19.86
N ALA A 289 2.22 3.76 -19.55
CA ALA A 289 2.55 2.52 -20.20
C ALA A 289 3.16 1.47 -19.27
N PHE A 290 3.08 0.21 -19.70
CA PHE A 290 3.75 -0.94 -19.10
C PHE A 290 5.10 -1.13 -19.75
N LYS A 291 6.15 -0.98 -18.94
CA LYS A 291 7.54 -1.01 -19.41
C LYS A 291 7.89 -2.28 -20.19
N ASN A 292 7.58 -3.46 -19.66
CA ASN A 292 7.99 -4.72 -20.30
C ASN A 292 7.21 -4.98 -21.59
N VAL A 293 5.93 -4.58 -21.65
CA VAL A 293 5.13 -4.70 -22.88
C VAL A 293 5.70 -3.81 -23.98
N LEU A 294 6.02 -2.55 -23.69
CA LEU A 294 6.61 -1.65 -24.69
C LEU A 294 8.01 -2.09 -25.12
N LEU A 295 8.86 -2.52 -24.19
CA LEU A 295 10.19 -3.05 -24.51
C LEU A 295 10.11 -4.29 -25.39
N GLY A 296 9.21 -5.23 -25.08
CA GLY A 296 8.98 -6.43 -25.90
C GLY A 296 8.49 -6.11 -27.32
N LYS A 297 7.89 -4.92 -27.51
CA LYS A 297 7.47 -4.39 -28.82
C LYS A 297 8.44 -3.36 -29.41
N ASN A 298 9.65 -3.22 -28.86
CA ASN A 298 10.67 -2.25 -29.29
C ASN A 298 10.17 -0.79 -29.31
N MET A 299 9.29 -0.40 -28.38
CA MET A 299 8.66 0.93 -28.34
C MET A 299 7.77 1.24 -29.55
N LYS A 300 7.32 0.21 -30.28
CA LYS A 300 6.42 0.36 -31.42
C LYS A 300 4.98 0.60 -30.98
N PHE A 301 4.30 1.54 -31.63
CA PHE A 301 2.88 1.78 -31.38
C PHE A 301 1.98 1.01 -32.34
N ASP A 302 1.32 -0.02 -31.82
CA ASP A 302 0.26 -0.74 -32.51
C ASP A 302 -1.10 -0.13 -32.17
N HIS A 303 -1.59 0.75 -33.06
CA HIS A 303 -2.84 1.46 -32.86
C HIS A 303 -4.08 0.61 -33.18
N GLN A 304 -3.91 -0.49 -33.93
CA GLN A 304 -5.03 -1.30 -34.44
C GLN A 304 -5.44 -2.39 -33.44
N ASN A 305 -4.48 -2.91 -32.67
CA ASN A 305 -4.71 -4.02 -31.77
C ASN A 305 -4.65 -3.61 -30.30
N LEU A 306 -5.38 -4.34 -29.46
CA LEU A 306 -5.21 -4.29 -28.02
C LEU A 306 -3.84 -4.87 -27.61
N GLY A 307 -3.50 -4.72 -26.35
CA GLY A 307 -2.23 -5.22 -25.81
C GLY A 307 -1.02 -4.39 -26.25
N HIS A 308 -1.22 -3.16 -26.73
CA HIS A 308 -0.13 -2.29 -27.20
C HIS A 308 0.77 -1.75 -26.09
N GLY A 309 0.27 -1.74 -24.86
CA GLY A 309 1.08 -1.48 -23.66
C GLY A 309 0.87 -0.10 -23.05
N SER A 310 -0.13 0.66 -23.49
CA SER A 310 -0.36 2.02 -23.03
C SER A 310 -1.83 2.35 -22.76
N TYR A 311 -2.07 3.36 -21.93
CA TYR A 311 -3.36 4.02 -21.76
C TYR A 311 -3.12 5.52 -21.87
N MET A 312 -3.68 6.17 -22.89
CA MET A 312 -3.35 7.56 -23.20
C MET A 312 -4.47 8.30 -23.93
N ILE A 313 -4.41 9.62 -23.91
CA ILE A 313 -5.15 10.50 -24.82
C ILE A 313 -4.21 11.06 -25.87
N SER A 314 -4.73 11.47 -27.03
CA SER A 314 -3.93 12.09 -28.09
C SER A 314 -4.45 13.47 -28.51
N SER A 315 -3.58 14.24 -29.16
CA SER A 315 -3.83 15.63 -29.57
C SER A 315 -5.09 15.81 -30.43
N ASN A 316 -5.49 14.75 -31.14
CA ASN A 316 -6.70 14.68 -31.97
C ASN A 316 -7.93 14.13 -31.23
N ALA A 317 -7.99 14.28 -29.90
CA ALA A 317 -9.09 13.86 -29.03
C ALA A 317 -9.38 12.34 -28.96
N HIS A 318 -8.51 11.47 -29.49
CA HIS A 318 -8.67 10.02 -29.35
C HIS A 318 -8.15 9.51 -27.99
N THR A 319 -8.78 8.44 -27.52
CA THR A 319 -8.39 7.65 -26.36
C THR A 319 -7.79 6.33 -26.86
N TRP A 320 -6.79 5.82 -26.15
CA TRP A 320 -6.08 4.60 -26.47
C TRP A 320 -6.03 3.74 -25.22
N SER A 321 -6.47 2.49 -25.33
CA SER A 321 -6.59 1.57 -24.20
C SER A 321 -5.90 0.25 -24.52
N HIS A 322 -5.04 -0.20 -23.61
CA HIS A 322 -4.36 -1.48 -23.76
C HIS A 322 -5.34 -2.66 -23.65
N SER A 323 -6.37 -2.59 -22.81
CA SER A 323 -7.26 -3.73 -22.52
C SER A 323 -8.71 -3.59 -23.01
N LYS A 324 -9.21 -2.37 -23.22
CA LYS A 324 -10.64 -2.14 -23.50
C LYS A 324 -10.87 -1.67 -24.93
N LYS A 325 -11.57 -2.49 -25.72
CA LYS A 325 -11.83 -2.20 -27.13
C LYS A 325 -12.68 -0.95 -27.32
N GLU A 326 -13.64 -0.74 -26.44
CA GLU A 326 -14.56 0.39 -26.39
C GLU A 326 -13.92 1.73 -25.97
N GLU A 327 -12.67 1.69 -25.50
CA GLU A 327 -11.86 2.88 -25.18
C GLU A 327 -10.61 2.99 -26.06
N ASN A 328 -10.38 2.05 -26.99
CA ASN A 328 -9.22 2.07 -27.86
C ASN A 328 -9.56 2.69 -29.23
N MET A 329 -8.82 3.73 -29.61
CA MET A 329 -9.05 4.50 -30.83
C MET A 329 -10.45 5.15 -30.86
N VAL A 330 -10.94 5.61 -29.71
CA VAL A 330 -12.26 6.26 -29.60
C VAL A 330 -12.09 7.75 -29.34
N GLN A 331 -12.74 8.58 -30.15
CA GLN A 331 -12.75 10.04 -30.00
C GLN A 331 -13.63 10.47 -28.83
N LYS A 332 -13.09 10.40 -27.61
CA LYS A 332 -13.79 10.68 -26.35
C LYS A 332 -13.10 11.75 -25.49
N SER A 333 -11.85 12.10 -25.80
CA SER A 333 -11.09 13.10 -25.05
C SER A 333 -11.23 14.50 -25.67
N PHE A 334 -10.34 15.42 -25.31
CA PHE A 334 -10.30 16.78 -25.83
C PHE A 334 -9.09 16.97 -26.74
N THR A 335 -9.18 17.93 -27.67
CA THR A 335 -8.05 18.30 -28.52
C THR A 335 -7.07 19.17 -27.74
N PHE A 336 -5.78 19.04 -28.06
CA PHE A 336 -4.73 19.91 -27.52
C PHE A 336 -3.67 20.20 -28.58
N THR A 337 -3.03 21.35 -28.47
CA THR A 337 -2.09 21.88 -29.46
C THR A 337 -0.83 22.44 -28.81
N THR A 338 0.07 22.99 -29.62
CA THR A 338 1.28 23.68 -29.17
C THR A 338 0.93 24.76 -28.14
N GLY A 339 1.61 24.73 -27.00
CA GLY A 339 1.44 25.64 -25.87
C GLY A 339 0.50 25.12 -24.78
N ASP A 340 -0.29 24.08 -25.03
CA ASP A 340 -1.18 23.50 -24.02
C ASP A 340 -0.41 22.71 -22.96
N ILE A 341 -0.93 22.73 -21.73
CA ILE A 341 -0.38 22.00 -20.58
C ILE A 341 -1.38 20.95 -20.15
N ILE A 342 -1.00 19.69 -20.34
CA ILE A 342 -1.82 18.53 -20.00
C ILE A 342 -1.42 18.02 -18.64
N ILE A 343 -2.37 17.99 -17.72
CA ILE A 343 -2.20 17.39 -16.39
C ILE A 343 -2.71 15.95 -16.48
N VAL A 344 -1.86 15.02 -16.06
CA VAL A 344 -2.20 13.60 -15.93
C VAL A 344 -2.18 13.24 -14.45
N GLU A 345 -3.31 12.82 -13.92
CA GLU A 345 -3.47 12.35 -12.55
C GLU A 345 -3.77 10.85 -12.56
N ILE A 346 -2.96 10.06 -11.87
CA ILE A 346 -3.14 8.63 -11.73
C ILE A 346 -3.60 8.30 -10.31
N ASN A 347 -4.65 7.48 -10.21
CA ASN A 347 -5.10 6.90 -8.96
C ASN A 347 -4.91 5.38 -9.04
N LEU A 348 -3.90 4.84 -8.34
CA LEU A 348 -3.58 3.41 -8.36
C LEU A 348 -4.62 2.56 -7.59
N GLU A 349 -5.27 3.12 -6.58
CA GLU A 349 -6.30 2.42 -5.79
C GLU A 349 -7.56 2.17 -6.63
N ASN A 350 -8.01 3.21 -7.34
CA ASN A 350 -9.18 3.14 -8.21
C ASN A 350 -8.85 2.68 -9.64
N ARG A 351 -7.56 2.57 -9.96
CA ARG A 351 -7.03 2.26 -11.30
C ARG A 351 -7.59 3.19 -12.37
N THR A 352 -7.52 4.49 -12.12
CA THR A 352 -7.99 5.52 -13.04
C THR A 352 -6.89 6.51 -13.44
N LEU A 353 -7.00 7.01 -14.66
CA LEU A 353 -6.21 8.10 -15.21
C LEU A 353 -7.15 9.24 -15.53
N LYS A 354 -6.91 10.41 -14.96
CA LYS A 354 -7.67 11.62 -15.23
C LYS A 354 -6.79 12.62 -15.97
N PHE A 355 -7.31 13.15 -17.06
CA PHE A 355 -6.62 14.13 -17.88
C PHE A 355 -7.38 15.46 -17.88
N THR A 356 -6.66 16.56 -17.72
CA THR A 356 -7.19 17.92 -17.84
C THR A 356 -6.22 18.82 -18.61
N CYS A 357 -6.72 19.89 -19.21
CA CYS A 357 -5.92 20.91 -19.87
C CYS A 357 -5.90 22.19 -19.01
N LYS A 358 -4.75 22.53 -18.42
CA LYS A 358 -4.63 23.61 -17.41
C LYS A 358 -5.08 24.97 -17.96
N ASN A 359 -4.70 25.27 -19.20
CA ASN A 359 -4.95 26.55 -19.84
C ASN A 359 -6.30 26.63 -20.57
N LYS A 360 -7.10 25.55 -20.60
CA LYS A 360 -8.45 25.51 -21.21
C LYS A 360 -9.50 24.86 -20.30
N PRO A 361 -9.64 25.29 -19.03
CA PRO A 361 -10.47 24.59 -18.05
C PRO A 361 -11.96 24.56 -18.40
N ASN A 362 -12.46 25.54 -19.15
CA ASN A 362 -13.88 25.63 -19.53
C ASN A 362 -14.22 24.87 -20.82
N ASP A 363 -13.24 24.67 -21.70
CA ASP A 363 -13.44 24.02 -23.01
C ASP A 363 -13.17 22.51 -22.95
N THR A 364 -12.45 22.04 -21.92
CA THR A 364 -12.11 20.63 -21.77
C THR A 364 -12.80 20.06 -20.53
N GLN A 365 -13.85 19.26 -20.74
CA GLN A 365 -14.31 18.37 -19.67
C GLN A 365 -13.18 17.38 -19.35
N ALA A 366 -12.88 17.23 -18.06
CA ALA A 366 -11.92 16.25 -17.61
C ALA A 366 -12.31 14.87 -18.13
N ILE A 367 -11.36 14.13 -18.70
CA ILE A 367 -11.60 12.78 -19.18
C ILE A 367 -10.94 11.79 -18.23
N THR A 368 -11.66 10.73 -17.88
CA THR A 368 -11.17 9.66 -17.03
C THR A 368 -11.15 8.36 -17.81
N LEU A 369 -10.00 7.69 -17.84
CA LEU A 369 -9.83 6.34 -18.36
C LEU A 369 -9.61 5.36 -17.19
N GLY A 370 -10.24 4.19 -17.25
CA GLY A 370 -9.92 3.11 -16.31
C GLY A 370 -8.89 2.18 -16.93
N PHE A 371 -7.86 1.79 -16.17
CA PHE A 371 -6.83 0.87 -16.65
C PHE A 371 -6.79 -0.42 -15.83
N ASP A 372 -6.28 -1.49 -16.45
CA ASP A 372 -6.00 -2.76 -15.77
C ASP A 372 -4.50 -2.93 -15.69
N ASN A 373 -3.95 -3.40 -14.56
CA ASN A 373 -2.54 -3.79 -14.46
C ASN A 373 -2.45 -5.32 -14.40
N PRO A 374 -2.49 -6.03 -15.54
CA PRO A 374 -2.21 -7.45 -15.56
C PRO A 374 -0.76 -7.63 -15.10
N ASP A 375 -0.53 -8.48 -14.10
CA ASP A 375 0.81 -8.94 -13.72
C ASP A 375 1.70 -8.00 -12.89
N ASN A 376 1.14 -6.95 -12.26
CA ASN A 376 1.92 -5.98 -11.46
C ASN A 376 3.10 -5.40 -12.26
N GLU A 377 2.88 -5.12 -13.54
CA GLU A 377 3.86 -4.52 -14.42
C GLU A 377 4.32 -3.14 -13.89
N ASP A 378 5.59 -2.81 -14.16
CA ASP A 378 6.15 -1.49 -13.88
C ASP A 378 5.38 -0.44 -14.70
N ILE A 379 4.61 0.42 -14.02
CA ILE A 379 3.84 1.48 -14.65
C ILE A 379 4.69 2.75 -14.70
N HIS A 380 4.74 3.38 -15.87
CA HIS A 380 5.44 4.65 -16.06
C HIS A 380 4.55 5.63 -16.80
N PHE A 381 4.73 6.93 -16.57
CA PHE A 381 4.21 7.93 -17.50
C PHE A 381 4.93 7.79 -18.84
N CYS A 382 4.21 8.01 -19.93
CA CYS A 382 4.75 7.88 -21.27
C CYS A 382 4.24 8.96 -22.21
N ILE A 383 5.05 9.24 -23.23
CA ILE A 383 4.69 10.08 -24.38
C ILE A 383 4.89 9.28 -25.66
N ASN A 384 3.95 9.39 -26.60
CA ASN A 384 4.03 8.84 -27.94
C ASN A 384 4.15 9.99 -28.95
N MET A 385 5.28 10.10 -29.65
CA MET A 385 5.53 11.14 -30.66
C MET A 385 5.73 10.51 -32.03
N CYS A 386 4.92 10.92 -33.00
CA CYS A 386 4.85 10.35 -34.34
C CYS A 386 5.81 11.01 -35.34
N SER A 387 5.91 12.34 -35.30
CA SER A 387 6.48 13.13 -36.39
C SER A 387 7.71 13.91 -35.97
N SER A 388 8.64 14.08 -36.90
CA SER A 388 9.85 14.87 -36.70
C SER A 388 9.49 16.29 -36.29
N GLY A 389 10.17 16.80 -35.27
CA GLY A 389 9.98 18.15 -34.74
C GLY A 389 9.05 18.23 -33.54
N GLU A 390 8.26 17.19 -33.23
CA GLU A 390 7.43 17.15 -32.02
C GLU A 390 8.26 17.29 -30.75
N LYS A 391 7.77 18.12 -29.82
CA LYS A 391 8.47 18.46 -28.57
C LYS A 391 7.51 18.53 -27.40
N VAL A 392 7.93 17.96 -26.28
CA VAL A 392 7.23 18.01 -25.00
C VAL A 392 8.20 18.33 -23.86
N GLU A 393 7.67 18.95 -22.81
CA GLU A 393 8.41 19.37 -21.62
C GLU A 393 7.66 18.91 -20.35
N ILE A 394 8.38 18.33 -19.39
CA ILE A 394 7.86 18.01 -18.05
C ILE A 394 7.99 19.27 -17.18
N LEU A 395 6.90 19.68 -16.55
CA LEU A 395 6.89 20.84 -15.64
C LEU A 395 7.03 20.37 -14.18
N ASP A 396 7.97 20.99 -13.46
CA ASP A 396 8.24 20.69 -12.04
C ASP A 396 7.22 21.31 -11.09
N ASP A 397 6.61 22.42 -11.50
CA ASP A 397 5.61 23.12 -10.71
C ASP A 397 4.24 23.11 -11.39
N LEU A 398 3.23 22.78 -10.58
CA LEU A 398 1.83 22.76 -10.99
C LEU A 398 1.10 24.06 -10.60
N GLU A 399 1.76 24.97 -9.88
CA GLU A 399 1.21 26.29 -9.53
C GLU A 399 0.95 27.17 -10.77
#